data_AF-A0A8C7M8A9-F1
#
_entry.id   AF-A0A8C7M8A9-F1
#
_cell.length_a   1.000
_cell.length_b   1.000
_cell.length_c   1.000
_cell.angle_alpha   90.00
_cell.angle_beta   90.00
_cell.angle_gamma   90.00
#
_symmetry.space_group_name_H-M   'P 1'
#
loop_
_entity.id
_entity.type
_entity.pdbx_description
1 polymer ?
#
loop_
_entity_poly.entity_id
_entity_poly.type
_entity_poly.pdbx_seq_one_letter_code
_entity_poly.pdbx_strand_id
1 'polypeptide(L)'
;MCVWIFFLLCPTHIPGTDNAKVKELVLKCMHAREMAYCPYSRFPVGAAILTADGAIITGCNVENSSFGLTVCAERTAIQRAVAEGHRKFSAIAVTCDIKDSFVGPCGACRQVLIEFGTDWVVYLTKPDGSYKETSLKELLPLAFSPAHLGH
;
A
#
# COMPACT_ATOMS: atom_id res chain seq x y z
N MET A 1 27.68 -23.96 18.68
CA MET A 1 26.23 -23.68 18.80
C MET A 1 26.06 -22.16 18.83
N CYS A 2 26.09 -21.52 17.67
CA CYS A 2 25.98 -20.07 17.54
C CYS A 2 25.16 -19.83 16.27
N VAL A 3 23.88 -19.51 16.42
CA VAL A 3 22.96 -19.29 15.30
C VAL A 3 23.06 -17.81 14.94
N TRP A 4 24.11 -17.47 14.20
CA TRP A 4 24.19 -16.22 13.45
C TRP A 4 23.81 -16.51 12.00
N ILE A 5 23.13 -15.56 11.37
CA ILE A 5 22.89 -15.42 9.92
C ILE A 5 21.59 -16.08 9.43
N PHE A 6 20.51 -15.31 9.48
CA PHE A 6 19.37 -15.41 8.56
C PHE A 6 18.90 -14.01 8.13
N PHE A 7 19.85 -13.11 7.85
CA PHE A 7 19.56 -11.74 7.39
C PHE A 7 19.92 -11.49 5.92
N LEU A 8 20.18 -12.54 5.14
CA LEU A 8 20.59 -12.38 3.75
C LEU A 8 19.68 -13.20 2.82
N LEU A 9 18.86 -12.44 2.08
CA LEU A 9 18.42 -12.62 0.67
C LEU A 9 16.92 -12.34 0.50
N CYS A 10 16.54 -11.05 0.61
CA CYS A 10 15.40 -10.53 -0.15
C CYS A 10 15.95 -9.52 -1.16
N PRO A 11 15.85 -9.77 -2.48
CA PRO A 11 16.50 -8.95 -3.50
C PRO A 11 15.74 -7.66 -3.86
N THR A 12 14.92 -7.11 -2.96
CA THR A 12 14.07 -5.93 -3.22
C THR A 12 14.47 -4.68 -2.45
N HIS A 13 15.70 -4.62 -1.92
CA HIS A 13 16.17 -3.41 -1.25
C HIS A 13 16.36 -2.27 -2.26
N ILE A 14 15.33 -1.44 -2.42
CA ILE A 14 15.47 -0.16 -3.14
C ILE A 14 16.37 0.72 -2.27
N PRO A 15 17.48 1.25 -2.81
CA PRO A 15 18.34 2.15 -2.06
C PRO A 15 17.56 3.42 -1.69
N GLY A 16 17.39 3.70 -0.40
CA GLY A 16 17.01 5.03 0.08
C GLY A 16 15.85 5.14 1.06
N THR A 17 15.08 4.07 1.33
CA THR A 17 14.05 4.13 2.38
C THR A 17 14.64 3.65 3.71
N ASP A 18 14.91 4.58 4.62
CA ASP A 18 15.40 4.27 5.97
C ASP A 18 14.43 3.29 6.66
N ASN A 19 14.98 2.30 7.37
CA ASN A 19 14.23 1.33 8.19
C ASN A 19 13.28 2.05 9.17
N ALA A 20 13.68 3.21 9.68
CA ALA A 20 12.80 4.06 10.50
C ALA A 20 11.55 4.52 9.74
N LYS A 21 11.69 4.88 8.46
CA LYS A 21 10.58 5.36 7.62
C LYS A 21 9.62 4.23 7.24
N VAL A 22 10.14 3.04 7.00
CA VAL A 22 9.30 1.84 6.76
C VAL A 22 8.47 1.53 8.01
N LYS A 23 9.06 1.55 9.20
CA LYS A 23 8.34 1.38 10.47
C LYS A 23 7.25 2.43 10.66
N GLU A 24 7.56 3.70 10.36
CA GLU A 24 6.57 4.78 10.41
C GLU A 24 5.40 4.49 9.45
N LEU A 25 5.69 4.07 8.21
CA LEU A 25 4.69 3.77 7.19
C LEU A 25 3.77 2.63 7.61
N VAL A 26 4.33 1.53 8.15
CA VAL A 26 3.58 0.38 8.67
C VAL A 26 2.69 0.80 9.84
N LEU A 27 3.22 1.56 10.80
CA LEU A 27 2.43 2.02 11.94
C LEU A 27 1.28 2.93 11.50
N LYS A 28 1.52 3.83 10.55
CA LYS A 28 0.52 4.75 10.00
C LYS A 28 -0.58 4.01 9.25
N CYS A 29 -0.28 2.95 8.48
CA CYS A 29 -1.34 2.18 7.81
C CYS A 29 -2.18 1.38 8.82
N MET A 30 -1.56 0.85 9.87
CA MET A 30 -2.25 0.15 10.96
C MET A 30 -3.22 1.06 11.71
N HIS A 31 -2.80 2.29 12.01
CA HIS A 31 -3.69 3.28 12.62
C HIS A 31 -4.80 3.71 11.66
N ALA A 32 -4.50 3.89 10.37
CA ALA A 32 -5.50 4.26 9.38
C ALA A 32 -6.62 3.22 9.27
N ARG A 33 -6.31 1.93 9.43
CA ARG A 33 -7.30 0.84 9.44
C ARG A 33 -8.36 1.05 10.53
N GLU A 34 -7.99 1.60 11.69
CA GLU A 34 -8.92 1.86 12.81
C GLU A 34 -10.00 2.89 12.45
N MET A 35 -9.76 3.69 11.41
CA MET A 35 -10.68 4.72 10.93
C MET A 35 -11.64 4.21 9.84
N ALA A 36 -11.56 2.93 9.45
CA ALA A 36 -12.36 2.36 8.38
C ALA A 36 -13.86 2.48 8.65
N TYR A 37 -14.61 2.94 7.64
CA TYR A 37 -16.06 2.87 7.63
C TYR A 37 -16.50 1.63 6.85
N CYS A 38 -16.65 0.50 7.55
CA CYS A 38 -16.99 -0.77 6.92
C CYS A 38 -18.11 -1.54 7.65
N PRO A 39 -19.31 -0.94 7.82
CA PRO A 39 -20.41 -1.58 8.56
C PRO A 39 -20.98 -2.81 7.85
N TYR A 40 -20.77 -2.96 6.54
CA TYR A 40 -21.35 -4.05 5.75
C TYR A 40 -20.45 -5.28 5.78
N SER A 41 -19.19 -5.14 5.38
CA SER A 41 -18.23 -6.27 5.39
C SER A 41 -17.70 -6.58 6.78
N ARG A 42 -17.63 -5.58 7.67
CA ARG A 42 -16.87 -5.65 8.93
C ARG A 42 -15.41 -6.02 8.70
N PHE A 43 -14.85 -5.59 7.58
CA PHE A 43 -13.49 -5.86 7.16
C PHE A 43 -12.71 -4.55 7.00
N PRO A 44 -12.03 -4.08 8.06
CA PRO A 44 -11.30 -2.83 8.03
C PRO A 44 -9.96 -3.00 7.31
N VAL A 45 -9.65 -2.05 6.43
CA VAL A 45 -8.41 -1.98 5.65
C VAL A 45 -7.81 -0.59 5.83
N GLY A 46 -6.51 -0.54 6.06
CA GLY A 46 -5.73 0.69 6.16
C GLY A 46 -4.61 0.73 5.12
N ALA A 47 -4.32 1.93 4.62
CA ALA A 47 -3.22 2.17 3.71
C ALA A 47 -2.45 3.44 4.11
N ALA A 48 -1.15 3.47 3.84
CA ALA A 48 -0.31 4.64 3.98
C ALA A 48 0.65 4.72 2.79
N ILE A 49 0.72 5.89 2.14
CA ILE A 49 1.55 6.15 0.97
C ILE A 49 2.68 7.09 1.37
N LEU A 50 3.92 6.72 1.02
CA LEU A 50 5.10 7.55 1.12
C LEU A 50 5.31 8.32 -0.18
N THR A 51 5.31 9.64 -0.10
CA THR A 51 5.59 10.51 -1.24
C THR A 51 7.10 10.65 -1.47
N ALA A 52 7.49 11.11 -2.66
CA ALA A 52 8.91 11.33 -2.98
C ALA A 52 9.58 12.41 -2.12
N ASP A 53 8.81 13.35 -1.58
CA ASP A 53 9.25 14.39 -0.63
C ASP A 53 9.17 13.95 0.85
N GLY A 54 8.81 12.69 1.11
CA GLY A 54 8.89 12.08 2.45
C GLY A 54 7.65 12.23 3.34
N ALA A 55 6.57 12.82 2.82
CA ALA A 55 5.28 12.88 3.49
C ALA A 55 4.59 11.50 3.49
N ILE A 56 3.79 11.23 4.53
CA ILE A 56 2.99 10.00 4.63
C ILE A 56 1.51 10.37 4.65
N ILE A 57 0.78 9.93 3.63
CA ILE A 57 -0.66 10.14 3.50
C ILE A 57 -1.38 8.83 3.74
N THR A 58 -2.37 8.85 4.64
CA THR A 58 -3.13 7.67 5.03
C THR A 58 -4.52 7.63 4.42
N GLY A 59 -5.07 6.42 4.31
CA GLY A 59 -6.44 6.16 3.88
C GLY A 59 -6.98 4.87 4.48
N CYS A 60 -8.30 4.76 4.52
CA CYS A 60 -9.04 3.57 4.94
C CYS A 60 -10.15 3.25 3.94
N ASN A 61 -10.69 2.03 3.98
CA ASN A 61 -11.85 1.71 3.16
C ASN A 61 -13.11 2.42 3.71
N VAL A 62 -13.93 2.92 2.78
CA VAL A 62 -15.21 3.56 3.08
C VAL A 62 -16.27 2.88 2.23
N GLU A 63 -17.14 2.14 2.89
CA GLU A 63 -18.21 1.39 2.26
C GLU A 63 -19.46 2.23 2.03
N ASN A 64 -20.31 1.74 1.15
CA ASN A 64 -21.61 2.34 0.88
C ASN A 64 -22.67 1.25 0.73
N SER A 65 -23.93 1.58 1.02
CA SER A 65 -25.09 0.69 0.79
C SER A 65 -25.20 0.23 -0.67
N SER A 66 -24.84 1.10 -1.63
CA SER A 66 -24.61 0.72 -3.01
C SER A 66 -23.17 0.27 -3.16
N PHE A 67 -22.94 -1.05 -3.12
CA PHE A 67 -21.60 -1.63 -2.94
C PHE A 67 -20.58 -1.22 -4.02
N GLY A 68 -21.05 -0.89 -5.23
CA GLY A 68 -20.19 -0.39 -6.31
C GLY A 68 -19.54 0.97 -6.02
N LEU A 69 -20.06 1.73 -5.04
CA LEU A 69 -19.52 3.02 -4.61
C LEU A 69 -18.46 2.90 -3.49
N THR A 70 -18.16 1.68 -3.02
CA THR A 70 -17.13 1.45 -2.01
C THR A 70 -15.74 1.83 -2.55
N VAL A 71 -15.00 2.61 -1.75
CA VAL A 71 -13.61 2.95 -2.02
C VAL A 71 -12.68 2.18 -1.08
N CYS A 72 -11.61 1.62 -1.64
CA CYS A 72 -10.61 0.87 -0.88
C CYS A 72 -9.61 1.83 -0.22
N ALA A 73 -8.91 1.37 0.83
CA ALA A 73 -7.96 2.17 1.59
C ALA A 73 -6.86 2.79 0.73
N GLU A 74 -6.32 2.02 -0.21
CA GLU A 74 -5.26 2.43 -1.13
C GLU A 74 -5.74 3.55 -2.04
N ARG A 75 -6.98 3.43 -2.55
CA ARG A 75 -7.63 4.45 -3.39
C ARG A 75 -7.94 5.71 -2.59
N THR A 76 -8.39 5.59 -1.34
CA THR A 76 -8.56 6.74 -0.44
C THR A 76 -7.24 7.46 -0.20
N ALA A 77 -6.16 6.73 0.10
CA ALA A 77 -4.84 7.32 0.37
C ALA A 77 -4.27 8.05 -0.85
N ILE A 78 -4.30 7.44 -2.04
CA ILE A 78 -3.76 8.05 -3.27
C ILE A 78 -4.60 9.25 -3.71
N GLN A 79 -5.94 9.15 -3.65
CA GLN A 79 -6.82 10.26 -3.98
C GLN A 79 -6.57 11.47 -3.08
N ARG A 80 -6.40 11.22 -1.78
CA ARG A 80 -6.05 12.27 -0.83
C ARG A 80 -4.69 12.90 -1.14
N ALA A 81 -3.65 12.08 -1.35
CA ALA A 81 -2.32 12.59 -1.66
C ALA A 81 -2.31 13.44 -2.95
N VAL A 82 -3.08 13.02 -3.95
CA VAL A 82 -3.29 13.76 -5.20
C VAL A 82 -4.03 15.08 -4.95
N ALA A 83 -5.08 15.07 -4.12
CA ALA A 83 -5.79 16.29 -3.74
C ALA A 83 -4.90 17.28 -2.96
N GLU A 84 -3.94 16.77 -2.19
CA GLU A 84 -2.93 17.56 -1.45
C GLU A 84 -1.73 18.01 -2.33
N GLY A 85 -1.72 17.65 -3.63
CA GLY A 85 -0.73 18.13 -4.60
C GLY A 85 0.43 17.18 -4.89
N HIS A 86 0.50 16.03 -4.22
CA HIS A 86 1.55 15.03 -4.48
C HIS A 86 1.24 14.23 -5.76
N ARG A 87 2.25 13.98 -6.59
CA ARG A 87 2.15 13.19 -7.83
C ARG A 87 3.28 12.16 -8.01
N LYS A 88 4.24 12.14 -7.09
CA LYS A 88 5.38 11.22 -7.10
C LYS A 88 5.43 10.50 -5.77
N PHE A 89 5.57 9.18 -5.84
CA PHE A 89 5.45 8.31 -4.68
C PHE A 89 6.51 7.22 -4.73
N SER A 90 6.93 6.76 -3.56
CA SER A 90 8.04 5.82 -3.41
C SER A 90 7.56 4.47 -2.88
N ALA A 91 6.54 4.47 -2.02
CA ALA A 91 6.03 3.24 -1.42
C ALA A 91 4.59 3.36 -0.94
N ILE A 92 3.95 2.21 -0.72
CA ILE A 92 2.67 2.08 -0.03
C ILE A 92 2.72 0.90 0.94
N ALA A 93 2.17 1.07 2.15
CA ALA A 93 1.87 -0.01 3.06
C ALA A 93 0.36 -0.26 3.14
N VAL A 94 -0.05 -1.52 3.19
CA VAL A 94 -1.46 -1.94 3.28
C VAL A 94 -1.63 -2.95 4.40
N THR A 95 -2.70 -2.83 5.17
CA THR A 95 -3.02 -3.72 6.30
C THR A 95 -4.52 -4.03 6.37
N CYS A 96 -4.85 -5.19 6.93
CA CYS A 96 -6.22 -5.62 7.24
C CYS A 96 -6.20 -6.50 8.49
N ASP A 97 -7.32 -7.14 8.85
CA ASP A 97 -7.41 -7.98 10.05
C ASP A 97 -6.95 -9.44 9.87
N ILE A 98 -6.52 -9.82 8.67
CA ILE A 98 -6.03 -11.18 8.40
C ILE A 98 -4.62 -11.34 9.00
N LYS A 99 -4.47 -12.31 9.92
CA LYS A 99 -3.23 -12.57 10.66
C LYS A 99 -2.33 -13.61 9.99
N ASP A 100 -2.92 -14.59 9.33
CA ASP A 100 -2.19 -15.78 8.88
C ASP A 100 -1.60 -15.64 7.48
N SER A 101 -2.04 -14.65 6.69
CA SER A 101 -1.55 -14.42 5.33
C SER A 101 -1.31 -12.93 5.04
N PHE A 102 -0.49 -12.66 4.02
CA PHE A 102 -0.32 -11.31 3.49
C PHE A 102 -1.34 -11.07 2.38
N VAL A 103 -2.12 -10.00 2.49
CA VAL A 103 -3.18 -9.67 1.52
C VAL A 103 -2.76 -8.45 0.72
N GLY A 104 -2.76 -8.61 -0.60
CA GLY A 104 -2.40 -7.57 -1.55
C GLY A 104 -3.55 -6.63 -1.88
N PRO A 105 -3.25 -5.46 -2.49
CA PRO A 105 -4.26 -4.57 -3.02
C PRO A 105 -5.12 -5.27 -4.07
N CYS A 106 -6.39 -4.88 -4.19
CA CYS A 106 -7.28 -5.42 -5.21
C CYS A 106 -6.87 -4.94 -6.61
N GLY A 107 -7.38 -5.58 -7.67
CA GLY A 107 -7.01 -5.24 -9.06
C GLY A 107 -7.24 -3.76 -9.41
N ALA A 108 -8.36 -3.18 -8.95
CA ALA A 108 -8.65 -1.77 -9.17
C ALA A 108 -7.64 -0.84 -8.48
N CYS A 109 -7.23 -1.16 -7.24
CA CYS A 109 -6.20 -0.40 -6.54
C CYS A 109 -4.85 -0.48 -7.27
N ARG A 110 -4.44 -1.67 -7.73
CA ARG A 110 -3.20 -1.84 -8.51
C ARG A 110 -3.20 -0.95 -9.76
N GLN A 111 -4.31 -0.94 -10.49
CA GLN A 111 -4.45 -0.13 -11.70
C GLN A 111 -4.39 1.37 -11.41
N VAL A 112 -5.05 1.84 -10.35
CA VAL A 112 -4.99 3.26 -9.94
C VAL A 112 -3.59 3.66 -9.51
N LEU A 113 -2.87 2.80 -8.79
CA LEU A 113 -1.52 3.13 -8.32
C LEU A 113 -0.51 3.21 -9.48
N ILE A 114 -0.61 2.29 -10.46
CA ILE A 114 0.29 2.26 -11.62
C ILE A 114 0.17 3.51 -12.51
N GLU A 115 -0.98 4.18 -12.51
CA GLU A 115 -1.14 5.49 -13.20
C GLU A 115 -0.07 6.50 -12.76
N PHE A 116 0.42 6.39 -11.53
CA PHE A 116 1.41 7.29 -10.94
C PHE A 116 2.82 6.70 -10.93
N GLY A 117 3.05 5.60 -11.66
CA GLY A 117 4.34 4.93 -11.82
C GLY A 117 4.36 3.49 -11.32
N THR A 118 5.31 2.70 -11.82
CA THR A 118 5.43 1.27 -11.51
C THR A 118 6.47 0.95 -10.45
N ASP A 119 7.39 1.88 -10.19
CA ASP A 119 8.62 1.64 -9.42
C ASP A 119 8.42 1.92 -7.93
N TRP A 120 7.33 1.39 -7.37
CA TRP A 120 6.95 1.60 -5.98
C TRP A 120 7.14 0.31 -5.19
N VAL A 121 7.62 0.43 -3.96
CA VAL A 121 7.58 -0.68 -3.01
C VAL A 121 6.18 -0.82 -2.44
N VAL A 122 5.67 -2.06 -2.38
CA VAL A 122 4.41 -2.38 -1.74
C VAL A 122 4.71 -3.24 -0.50
N TYR A 123 4.41 -2.70 0.67
CA TYR A 123 4.50 -3.39 1.95
C TYR A 123 3.15 -4.01 2.30
N LEU A 124 3.04 -5.34 2.17
CA LEU A 124 1.88 -6.10 2.62
C LEU A 124 2.07 -6.42 4.09
N THR A 125 1.28 -5.81 4.96
CA THR A 125 1.48 -5.87 6.41
C THR A 125 0.41 -6.71 7.10
N LYS A 126 0.79 -7.31 8.22
CA LYS A 126 -0.10 -8.01 9.15
C LYS A 126 -0.36 -7.16 10.39
N PRO A 127 -1.41 -7.47 11.19
CA PRO A 127 -1.70 -6.75 12.43
C PRO A 127 -0.59 -6.77 13.50
N ASP A 128 0.36 -7.69 13.41
CA ASP A 128 1.52 -7.77 14.32
C ASP A 128 2.69 -6.88 13.88
N GLY A 129 2.53 -6.14 12.78
CA GLY A 129 3.55 -5.27 12.18
C GLY A 129 4.57 -6.01 11.30
N SER A 130 4.50 -7.34 11.19
CA SER A 130 5.27 -8.07 10.20
C SER A 130 4.80 -7.72 8.79
N TYR A 131 5.71 -7.75 7.82
CA TYR A 131 5.39 -7.38 6.45
C TYR A 131 6.15 -8.22 5.42
N LYS A 132 5.57 -8.28 4.23
CA LYS A 132 6.21 -8.78 3.01
C LYS A 132 6.35 -7.63 2.01
N GLU A 133 7.53 -7.51 1.43
CA GLU A 133 7.80 -6.58 0.33
C GLU A 133 7.44 -7.21 -1.02
N THR A 134 6.94 -6.40 -1.93
CA THR A 134 6.73 -6.69 -3.35
C THR A 134 6.70 -5.36 -4.12
N SER A 135 6.36 -5.37 -5.41
CA SER A 135 6.26 -4.17 -6.23
C SER A 135 4.93 -4.13 -7.00
N LEU A 136 4.53 -2.95 -7.46
CA LEU A 136 3.36 -2.84 -8.34
C LEU A 136 3.54 -3.63 -9.63
N LYS A 137 4.77 -3.70 -10.16
CA LYS A 137 5.10 -4.48 -11.36
C LYS A 137 4.89 -5.98 -11.18
N GLU A 138 5.23 -6.52 -10.01
CA GLU A 138 4.96 -7.93 -9.67
C GLU A 138 3.46 -8.18 -9.45
N LEU A 139 2.76 -7.23 -8.84
CA LEU A 139 1.35 -7.35 -8.53
C LEU A 139 0.45 -7.17 -9.76
N LEU A 140 0.86 -6.40 -10.76
CA LEU A 140 0.12 -6.21 -12.01
C LEU A 140 1.08 -6.28 -13.21
N PRO A 141 1.51 -7.49 -13.60
CA PRO A 141 2.37 -7.66 -14.76
C PRO A 141 1.64 -7.24 -16.04
N LEU A 142 2.37 -6.66 -16.99
CA LEU A 142 1.84 -6.20 -18.28
C LEU A 142 0.63 -5.25 -18.13
N ALA A 143 0.69 -4.38 -17.12
CA ALA A 143 -0.39 -3.44 -16.81
C ALA A 143 -0.73 -2.55 -18.02
N PHE A 144 -2.02 -2.32 -18.20
CA PHE A 144 -2.50 -1.24 -19.07
C PHE A 144 -2.05 0.12 -18.52
N SER A 145 -1.68 1.02 -19.41
CA SER A 145 -1.10 2.33 -19.07
C SER A 145 -1.35 3.35 -20.19
N PRO A 146 -1.15 4.65 -19.93
CA PRO A 146 -1.28 5.69 -20.95
C PRO A 146 -0.48 5.44 -22.25
N ALA A 147 0.65 4.73 -22.15
CA ALA A 147 1.45 4.33 -23.31
C ALA A 147 0.66 3.49 -24.35
N HIS A 148 -0.33 2.72 -23.90
CA HIS A 148 -1.20 1.94 -24.78
C HIS A 148 -2.27 2.77 -25.49
N LEU A 149 -2.50 4.00 -25.03
CA LEU A 149 -3.41 4.98 -25.64
C LEU A 149 -2.68 5.93 -26.59
N GLY A 150 -1.35 5.80 -26.74
CA GLY A 150 -0.52 6.70 -27.54
C GLY A 150 -0.10 7.99 -26.81
N HIS A 151 -0.12 7.98 -25.47
CA HIS A 151 0.32 9.07 -24.60
C HIS A 151 1.59 8.73 -23.83
#